data_AF-A0A1H9WYG6-F1
#
_entry.id   AF-A0A1H9WYG6-F1
#
_cell.length_a   1.000
_cell.length_b   1.000
_cell.length_c   1.000
_cell.angle_alpha   90.00
_cell.angle_beta   90.00
_cell.angle_gamma   90.00
#
_symmetry.space_group_name_H-M   'P 1'
#
loop_
_entity.id
_entity.type
_entity.pdbx_description
1 polymer ?
#
loop_
_entity_poly.entity_id
_entity_poly.type
_entity_poly.pdbx_seq_one_letter_code
_entity_poly.pdbx_strand_id
1 'polypeptide(L)'
;MEKVRKRLKNVEYGDRQMVTIFGCLPADGLAAVESACEGGLDYGVCTDSLIINILARSRDPAATRTLQIPDALRLAHEPVADCAR
;
A
#
# COMPACT_ATOMS: atom_id res chain seq x y z
N MET A 1 -12.00 12.05 2.43
CA MET A 1 -11.12 12.51 1.31
C MET A 1 -10.53 13.93 1.38
N GLU A 2 -11.14 14.90 2.06
CA GLU A 2 -10.70 16.32 1.94
C GLU A 2 -9.27 16.60 2.44
N LYS A 3 -8.83 15.91 3.50
CA LYS A 3 -7.45 16.03 4.03
C LYS A 3 -6.39 15.61 3.00
N VAL A 4 -6.64 14.52 2.26
CA VAL A 4 -5.76 14.05 1.17
C VAL A 4 -5.72 15.08 0.04
N ARG A 5 -6.89 15.61 -0.38
CA ARG A 5 -6.94 16.70 -1.37
C ARG A 5 -6.13 17.92 -0.94
N LYS A 6 -6.23 18.34 0.34
CA LYS A 6 -5.45 19.47 0.88
C LYS A 6 -3.95 19.21 0.84
N ARG A 7 -3.49 17.99 1.14
CA ARG A 7 -2.07 17.62 1.04
C ARG A 7 -1.58 17.60 -0.40
N LEU A 8 -2.32 16.95 -1.30
CA LEU A 8 -1.93 16.81 -2.70
C LEU A 8 -1.89 18.15 -3.45
N LYS A 9 -2.69 19.15 -3.05
CA LYS A 9 -2.65 20.50 -3.66
C LYS A 9 -1.26 21.15 -3.66
N ASN A 10 -0.41 20.81 -2.70
CA ASN A 10 0.93 21.39 -2.58
C ASN A 10 2.03 20.49 -3.21
N VAL A 11 1.64 19.40 -3.84
CA VAL A 11 2.55 18.41 -4.43
C VAL A 11 2.53 18.56 -5.95
N GLU A 12 3.70 18.45 -6.58
CA GLU A 12 3.80 18.42 -8.04
C GLU A 12 2.93 17.28 -8.60
N TYR A 13 2.09 17.60 -9.59
CA TYR A 13 1.11 16.66 -10.17
C TYR A 13 0.04 16.13 -9.19
N GLY A 14 -0.20 16.79 -8.05
CA GLY A 14 -1.18 16.35 -7.06
C GLY A 14 -2.61 16.16 -7.60
N ASP A 15 -3.03 16.99 -8.56
CA ASP A 15 -4.33 16.81 -9.23
C ASP A 15 -4.39 15.51 -10.03
N ARG A 16 -3.30 15.13 -10.71
CA ARG A 16 -3.21 13.85 -11.43
C ARG A 16 -3.26 12.69 -10.44
N GLN A 17 -2.54 12.79 -9.33
CA GLN A 17 -2.60 11.77 -8.27
C GLN A 17 -4.03 11.62 -7.74
N MET A 18 -4.75 12.73 -7.54
CA MET A 18 -6.14 12.68 -7.08
C MET A 18 -7.08 12.02 -8.11
N VAL A 19 -6.88 12.28 -9.40
CA VAL A 19 -7.60 11.61 -10.49
C VAL A 19 -7.29 10.12 -10.50
N THR A 20 -6.03 9.72 -10.35
CA THR A 20 -5.62 8.32 -10.25
C THR A 20 -6.33 7.62 -9.08
N ILE A 21 -6.37 8.24 -7.90
CA ILE A 21 -7.06 7.71 -6.72
C ILE A 21 -8.57 7.56 -6.98
N PHE A 22 -9.20 8.57 -7.60
CA PHE A 22 -10.62 8.46 -7.96
C PHE A 22 -10.90 7.43 -9.05
N GLY A 23 -9.92 7.14 -9.90
CA GLY A 23 -10.00 6.05 -10.88
C GLY A 23 -10.20 4.67 -10.25
N CYS A 24 -9.87 4.49 -8.96
CA CYS A 24 -10.12 3.24 -8.23
C CYS A 24 -11.57 3.09 -7.73
N LEU A 25 -12.36 4.18 -7.66
CA LEU A 25 -13.73 4.14 -7.13
C LEU A 25 -14.65 3.13 -7.82
N PRO A 26 -14.63 2.95 -9.15
CA PRO A 26 -15.50 1.97 -9.82
C PRO A 26 -15.17 0.52 -9.45
N ALA A 27 -13.92 0.21 -9.11
CA ALA A 27 -13.47 -1.14 -8.79
C ALA A 27 -13.59 -1.45 -7.30
N ASP A 28 -13.22 -0.49 -6.44
CA ASP A 28 -13.08 -0.68 -5.00
C ASP A 28 -14.26 -0.12 -4.18
N GLY A 29 -15.01 0.82 -4.75
CA GLY A 29 -16.06 1.55 -4.05
C GLY A 29 -15.53 2.67 -3.15
N LEU A 30 -16.43 3.59 -2.77
CA LEU A 30 -16.06 4.78 -2.00
C LEU A 30 -15.46 4.44 -0.63
N ALA A 31 -16.08 3.54 0.12
CA ALA A 31 -15.66 3.22 1.48
C ALA A 31 -14.23 2.66 1.56
N ALA A 32 -13.85 1.79 0.61
CA ALA A 32 -12.50 1.22 0.56
C ALA A 32 -11.46 2.31 0.24
N VAL A 33 -11.76 3.19 -0.71
CA VAL A 33 -10.87 4.30 -1.09
C VAL A 33 -10.73 5.32 0.04
N GLU A 34 -11.80 5.61 0.78
CA GLU A 34 -11.73 6.48 1.95
C GLU A 34 -10.88 5.88 3.07
N SER A 35 -11.07 4.59 3.38
CA SER A 35 -10.24 3.87 4.36
C SER A 35 -8.76 3.85 3.96
N ALA A 36 -8.46 3.60 2.68
CA ALA A 36 -7.08 3.64 2.19
C ALA A 36 -6.45 5.04 2.30
N CYS A 37 -7.25 6.08 2.10
CA CYS A 37 -6.81 7.47 2.27
C CYS A 37 -6.55 7.82 3.73
N GLU A 38 -7.33 7.29 4.67
CA GLU A 38 -7.06 7.40 6.11
C GLU A 38 -5.76 6.69 6.47
N GLY A 39 -5.56 5.46 5.98
CA GLY A 39 -4.29 4.75 6.16
C GLY A 39 -3.08 5.54 5.65
N GLY A 40 -3.17 6.17 4.48
CA GLY A 40 -2.10 7.05 3.97
C GLY A 40 -1.83 8.25 4.88
N LEU A 41 -2.87 8.86 5.45
CA LEU A 41 -2.71 9.95 6.41
C LEU A 41 -2.01 9.48 7.70
N ASP A 42 -2.33 8.28 8.17
CA ASP A 42 -1.72 7.69 9.36
C ASP A 42 -0.24 7.34 9.16
N TYR A 43 0.13 6.85 7.97
CA TYR A 43 1.54 6.66 7.58
C TYR A 43 2.29 7.97 7.32
N GLY A 44 1.59 9.11 7.35
CA GLY A 44 2.18 10.43 7.10
C GLY A 44 2.59 10.67 5.64
N VAL A 45 2.28 9.76 4.72
CA VAL A 45 2.61 9.85 3.30
C VAL A 45 1.31 9.78 2.49
N CYS A 46 1.04 10.76 1.63
CA CYS A 46 -0.17 10.76 0.81
C CYS A 46 0.24 10.87 -0.66
N THR A 47 0.36 9.71 -1.32
CA THR A 47 0.59 9.58 -2.76
C THR A 47 -0.40 8.59 -3.35
N ASP A 48 -0.65 8.72 -4.65
CA ASP A 48 -1.48 7.76 -5.39
C ASP A 48 -0.97 6.32 -5.24
N SER A 49 0.34 6.13 -5.35
CA SER A 49 1.00 4.83 -5.29
C SER A 49 0.81 4.14 -3.94
N LEU A 50 0.88 4.89 -2.83
CA LEU A 50 0.61 4.33 -1.51
C LEU A 50 -0.88 3.96 -1.35
N ILE A 51 -1.78 4.85 -1.74
CA ILE A 51 -3.23 4.61 -1.59
C ILE A 51 -3.67 3.40 -2.43
N ILE A 52 -3.22 3.33 -3.68
CA ILE A 52 -3.46 2.17 -4.56
C ILE A 52 -2.88 0.90 -3.96
N ASN A 53 -1.71 0.98 -3.32
CA ASN A 53 -1.09 -0.17 -2.69
C ASN A 53 -1.88 -0.66 -1.45
N ILE A 54 -2.39 0.25 -0.61
CA ILE A 54 -3.27 -0.11 0.51
C ILE A 54 -4.55 -0.78 -0.01
N LEU A 55 -5.15 -0.22 -1.06
CA LEU A 55 -6.30 -0.83 -1.74
C LEU A 55 -5.97 -2.24 -2.27
N ALA A 56 -4.81 -2.41 -2.91
CA ALA A 56 -4.36 -3.71 -3.40
C ALA A 56 -4.23 -4.74 -2.28
N ARG A 57 -3.66 -4.35 -1.14
CA ARG A 57 -3.55 -5.21 0.05
C ARG A 57 -4.91 -5.56 0.63
N SER A 58 -5.88 -4.65 0.59
CA SER A 58 -7.25 -4.95 1.04
C SER A 58 -7.97 -5.96 0.15
N ARG A 59 -7.58 -6.09 -1.12
CA ARG A 59 -8.13 -7.08 -2.07
C ARG A 59 -7.43 -8.42 -2.02
N ASP A 60 -6.24 -8.47 -1.43
CA ASP A 60 -5.40 -9.66 -1.41
C ASP A 60 -6.15 -10.79 -0.68
N PRO A 61 -6.30 -11.99 -1.29
CA PRO A 61 -6.92 -13.11 -0.61
C PRO A 61 -6.23 -13.43 0.71
N ALA A 62 -6.97 -14.09 1.60
CA ALA A 62 -6.44 -14.55 2.87
C ALA A 62 -5.13 -15.33 2.64
N ALA A 63 -4.15 -15.08 3.51
CA ALA A 63 -2.82 -15.65 3.41
C ALA A 63 -2.89 -17.16 3.14
N THR A 64 -2.19 -17.61 2.11
CA THR A 64 -2.13 -19.03 1.77
C THR A 64 -1.58 -19.79 2.96
N ARG A 65 -2.13 -21.00 3.21
CA ARG A 65 -1.73 -21.84 4.32
C ARG A 65 -0.20 -21.97 4.38
N THR A 66 0.37 -21.65 5.52
CA THR A 66 1.80 -21.79 5.78
C THR A 66 2.24 -23.23 5.50
N LEU A 67 3.23 -23.39 4.62
CA LEU A 67 3.84 -24.67 4.36
C LEU A 67 4.61 -25.12 5.61
N GLN A 68 4.41 -26.37 6.02
CA GLN A 68 5.27 -26.99 7.02
C GLN A 68 6.63 -27.26 6.38
N ILE A 69 7.62 -26.43 6.69
CA ILE A 69 8.98 -26.58 6.15
C ILE A 69 9.67 -27.70 6.93
N PRO A 70 10.13 -28.79 6.29
CA PRO A 70 10.89 -29.85 6.96
C PRO A 70 12.19 -29.33 7.56
N ASP A 71 12.59 -29.86 8.73
CA ASP A 71 13.84 -29.46 9.41
C ASP A 71 15.09 -29.67 8.55
N ALA A 72 15.05 -30.62 7.61
CA ALA A 72 16.14 -30.86 6.66
C ALA A 72 16.42 -29.67 5.72
N LEU A 73 15.48 -28.72 5.58
CA LEU A 73 15.64 -27.51 4.76
C LEU A 73 16.11 -26.29 5.58
N ARG A 74 16.54 -26.48 6.82
CA ARG A 74 17.15 -25.40 7.61
C ARG A 74 18.53 -25.07 7.06
N LEU A 75 18.76 -23.79 6.78
CA LEU A 75 20.04 -23.29 6.32
C LEU A 75 21.11 -23.51 7.39
N ALA A 76 22.24 -24.11 7.03
CA ALA A 76 23.40 -24.23 7.92
C ALA A 76 24.09 -22.88 8.16
N HIS A 77 23.95 -21.94 7.24
CA HIS A 77 24.51 -20.59 7.32
C HIS A 77 23.43 -19.57 6.94
N GLU A 78 23.11 -18.66 7.86
CA GLU A 78 22.14 -17.60 7.59
C GLU A 78 22.76 -16.51 6.69
N PRO A 79 21.99 -15.99 5.73
CA PRO A 79 22.47 -14.88 4.90
C PRO A 79 22.62 -13.62 5.75
N VAL A 80 23.77 -12.98 5.63
CA VAL A 80 24.03 -11.66 6.23
C VAL A 80 23.67 -10.60 5.21
N ALA A 81 22.80 -9.66 5.59
CA ALA A 81 22.45 -8.54 4.73
C ALA A 81 23.67 -7.62 4.55
N ASP A 82 24.13 -7.44 3.31
CA ASP A 82 25.15 -6.47 2.96
C ASP A 82 24.51 -5.08 2.81
N CYS A 83 24.38 -4.38 3.94
CA CYS A 83 23.77 -3.06 4.01
C CYS A 83 24.74 -1.91 3.73
N ALA A 84 25.96 -2.18 3.25
CA ALA A 84 27.01 -1.16 3.06
C ALA A 84 26.90 -0.41 1.71
N ARG A 85 25.72 -0.37 1.08
CA ARG A 85 25.53 0.13 -0.29
C ARG A 85 24.65 1.37 -0.38
#